data_AF-A0A946C2L5-F1
#
_entry.id   AF-A0A946C2L5-F1
#
_cell.length_a   1.000
_cell.length_b   1.000
_cell.length_c   1.000
_cell.angle_alpha   90.00
_cell.angle_beta   90.00
_cell.angle_gamma   90.00
#
_symmetry.space_group_name_H-M   'P 1'
#
loop_
_entity.id
_entity.type
_entity.pdbx_description
1 polymer ?
#
loop_
_entity_poly.entity_id
_entity_poly.type
_entity_poly.pdbx_seq_one_letter_code
_entity_poly.pdbx_strand_id
1 'polypeptide(L)' 'FCDKAKMRLAKENPKIHMLDKDYTRDDFFTKFPNARTFPQIIINGKNIGGYHELEKWLQTNSFDEEF' A
#
# COMPACT_ATOMS: atom_id res chain seq x y z
N PHE A 1 9.69 7.19 -1.22
CA PHE A 1 9.15 5.84 -0.98
C PHE A 1 7.92 5.53 -1.83
N CYS A 2 7.02 6.49 -2.07
CA CYS A 2 5.84 6.27 -2.93
C CYS A 2 6.20 5.82 -4.35
N ASP A 3 7.14 6.46 -5.04
CA ASP A 3 7.49 6.08 -6.42
C ASP A 3 8.18 4.72 -6.49
N LYS A 4 9.01 4.38 -5.50
CA LYS A 4 9.60 3.04 -5.37
C LYS A 4 8.51 1.98 -5.20
N ALA A 5 7.50 2.24 -4.36
CA ALA A 5 6.35 1.33 -4.19
C ALA A 5 5.58 1.17 -5.51
N LYS A 6 5.31 2.27 -6.22
CA LYS A 6 4.65 2.24 -7.54
C LYS A 6 5.43 1.41 -8.53
N MET A 7 6.74 1.61 -8.65
CA MET A 7 7.59 0.84 -9.57
C MET A 7 7.61 -0.65 -9.23
N ARG A 8 7.71 -1.00 -7.94
CA ARG A 8 7.73 -2.39 -7.49
C ARG A 8 6.41 -3.11 -7.74
N LEU A 9 5.30 -2.41 -7.53
CA LEU A 9 3.97 -2.96 -7.74
C LEU A 9 3.49 -2.78 -9.18
N ALA A 10 4.19 -2.04 -10.04
CA ALA A 10 3.72 -1.67 -11.38
C ALA A 10 3.28 -2.87 -12.24
N LYS A 11 3.93 -4.02 -12.06
CA LYS A 11 3.59 -5.27 -12.75
C LYS A 11 2.18 -5.75 -12.44
N GLU A 12 1.71 -5.52 -11.22
CA GLU A 12 0.39 -5.95 -10.70
C GLU A 12 -0.69 -4.88 -10.90
N ASN A 13 -0.38 -3.82 -11.65
CA ASN A 13 -1.29 -2.70 -11.96
C ASN A 13 -2.10 -2.18 -10.76
N PRO A 14 -1.42 -1.71 -9.69
CA PRO A 14 -2.05 -1.42 -8.41
C PRO A 14 -2.94 -0.18 -8.52
N LYS A 15 -4.05 -0.20 -7.78
CA LYS A 15 -4.88 0.99 -7.65
C LYS A 15 -4.19 2.01 -6.74
N ILE A 16 -3.82 3.16 -7.32
CA ILE A 16 -3.19 4.26 -6.59
C ILE A 16 -4.27 5.26 -6.20
N HIS A 17 -4.42 5.47 -4.90
CA HIS A 17 -5.28 6.50 -4.35
C HIS A 17 -4.46 7.67 -3.83
N MET A 18 -4.88 8.90 -4.11
CA MET A 18 -4.22 10.12 -3.68
C MET A 18 -5.04 10.88 -2.64
N LEU A 19 -4.35 11.39 -1.63
CA LEU A 19 -4.95 12.29 -0.63
C LEU A 19 -5.52 13.52 -1.32
N ASP A 20 -6.68 13.99 -0.85
CA ASP A 20 -7.42 15.15 -1.37
C ASP A 20 -8.01 14.94 -2.78
N LYS A 21 -7.86 13.74 -3.37
CA LYS A 21 -8.50 13.35 -4.64
C LYS A 21 -9.41 12.15 -4.50
N ASP A 22 -8.90 11.08 -3.90
CA ASP A 22 -9.60 9.80 -3.74
C ASP A 22 -10.10 9.56 -2.32
N TYR A 23 -9.45 10.17 -1.33
CA TYR A 23 -9.80 10.07 0.09
C TYR A 23 -9.34 11.31 0.85
N THR A 24 -9.96 11.55 2.01
CA THR A 24 -9.60 12.66 2.90
C THR A 24 -8.57 12.22 3.94
N ARG A 25 -7.92 13.18 4.62
CA ARG A 25 -7.03 12.83 5.75
C ARG A 25 -7.75 12.01 6.82
N ASP A 26 -9.03 12.31 7.06
CA ASP A 26 -9.84 11.63 8.07
C ASP A 26 -10.10 10.16 7.69
N ASP A 27 -10.45 9.89 6.43
CA ASP A 27 -10.55 8.52 5.89
C ASP A 27 -9.24 7.75 6.05
N PHE A 28 -8.11 8.43 5.81
CA PHE A 28 -6.79 7.82 5.95
C PHE A 28 -6.52 7.41 7.39
N PHE A 29 -6.77 8.28 8.37
CA PHE A 29 -6.57 7.95 9.78
C PHE A 29 -7.62 6.95 10.30
N THR A 30 -8.83 6.94 9.75
CA THR A 30 -9.85 5.93 10.05
C THR A 30 -9.38 4.54 9.60
N LYS A 31 -8.82 4.44 8.39
CA LYS A 31 -8.35 3.16 7.83
C LYS A 31 -6.97 2.75 8.36
N PHE A 32 -6.12 3.71 8.68
CA PHE A 32 -4.75 3.52 9.12
C PHE A 32 -4.44 4.37 10.37
N PRO A 33 -5.06 4.06 11.53
CA PRO A 33 -4.98 4.90 12.73
C PRO A 33 -3.56 5.04 13.28
N ASN A 34 -2.73 4.01 13.09
CA ASN A 34 -1.34 4.01 13.54
C ASN A 34 -0.35 4.50 12.47
N ALA A 35 -0.80 4.72 11.23
CA ALA A 35 0.08 5.17 10.16
C ALA A 35 0.28 6.69 10.22
N ARG A 36 1.54 7.11 10.13
CA ARG A 36 1.93 8.53 10.12
C ARG A 36 2.66 8.96 8.86
N THR A 37 2.91 8.03 7.94
CA THR A 37 3.75 8.25 6.76
C THR A 37 3.16 7.58 5.54
N PHE A 38 3.45 8.16 4.37
CA PHE A 38 3.14 7.58 3.07
C PHE A 38 4.38 6.89 2.47
N PRO A 39 4.20 5.86 1.63
CA PRO A 39 2.94 5.24 1.22
C PRO A 39 2.37 4.29 2.29
N GLN A 40 1.07 4.02 2.24
CA GLN A 40 0.44 2.89 2.94
C GLN A 40 -0.08 1.91 1.89
N ILE A 41 0.23 0.63 2.07
CA ILE A 41 0.04 -0.41 1.06
C ILE A 41 -0.90 -1.46 1.62
N ILE A 42 -1.94 -1.78 0.85
CA ILE A 42 -2.91 -2.84 1.15
C ILE A 42 -2.78 -3.89 0.06
N ILE A 43 -2.61 -5.14 0.45
CA ILE A 43 -2.58 -6.30 -0.45
C ILE A 43 -3.64 -7.29 0.07
N ASN A 44 -4.51 -7.80 -0.80
CA ASN A 44 -5.59 -8.73 -0.47
C ASN A 44 -6.45 -8.28 0.72
N GLY A 45 -6.79 -6.98 0.75
CA GLY A 45 -7.57 -6.36 1.83
C GLY A 45 -6.82 -6.21 3.17
N LYS A 46 -5.60 -6.72 3.30
CA LYS A 46 -4.77 -6.62 4.50
C LYS A 46 -3.83 -5.41 4.41
N ASN A 47 -3.79 -4.62 5.47
CA ASN A 47 -2.80 -3.54 5.59
C ASN A 47 -1.40 -4.14 5.80
N ILE A 48 -0.52 -3.92 4.83
CA ILE A 48 0.89 -4.31 4.89
C ILE A 48 1.71 -3.22 5.58
N GLY A 49 1.33 -1.95 5.40
CA GLY A 49 2.00 -0.80 5.99
C GLY A 49 2.82 -0.02 4.98
N GLY A 50 4.01 0.42 5.39
CA GLY A 50 4.91 1.23 4.59
C GLY A 50 5.67 0.48 3.50
N TYR A 51 6.57 1.19 2.81
CA TYR A 51 7.41 0.60 1.77
C TYR A 51 8.35 -0.50 2.31
N HIS A 52 8.92 -0.33 3.52
CA HIS A 52 9.82 -1.35 4.08
C HIS A 52 9.07 -2.64 4.42
N GLU A 53 7.85 -2.50 4.92
CA GLU A 53 6.96 -3.63 5.18
C GLU A 53 6.56 -4.34 3.88
N LEU A 54 6.31 -3.60 2.80
CA LEU A 54 6.13 -4.17 1.47
C LEU A 54 7.36 -4.99 1.04
N GLU A 55 8.57 -4.47 1.20
CA GLU A 55 9.78 -5.21 0.83
C GLU A 55 9.93 -6.52 1.62
N LYS A 56 9.61 -6.51 2.91
CA LYS A 56 9.59 -7.73 3.75
C LYS A 56 8.50 -8.69 3.32
N TRP A 57 7.32 -8.19 2.97
CA TRP A 57 6.20 -8.99 2.50
C TRP A 57 6.55 -9.71 1.19
N LEU A 58 7.14 -9.01 0.22
CA LEU A 58 7.58 -9.55 -1.06
C LEU A 58 8.71 -10.61 -0.96
N GLN A 59 9.45 -10.65 0.14
CA GLN A 59 10.47 -11.69 0.37
C GLN A 59 9.85 -13.02 0.84
N THR A 60 8.64 -12.98 1.39
CA THR A 60 7.99 -14.12 2.04
C THR A 60 6.69 -14.52 1.37
N ASN A 61 6.15 -13.67 0.49
CA ASN A 61 4.89 -13.87 -0.21
C ASN A 61 5.10 -13.52 -1.69
N SER A 62 4.42 -14.26 -2.54
CA SER A 62 4.26 -13.95 -3.96
C SER A 62 2.82 -13.52 -4.20
N PHE A 63 2.57 -12.87 -5.34
CA PHE A 63 1.22 -12.53 -5.79
C PHE A 63 0.45 -13.73 -6.38
N ASP A 64 0.98 -14.94 -6.20
CA ASP A 64 0.41 -16.17 -6.75
C ASP A 64 -0.65 -16.75 -5.81
N GLU A 65 -1.80 -17.05 -6.45
CA GLU A 65 -3.03 -17.67 -5.95
C GLU A 65 -4.07 -16.71 -5.33
N GLU A 66 -5.02 -16.36 -6.22
CA GLU A 66 -6.33 -15.72 -6.00
C GLU A 66 -6.32 -14.20 -5.70
N PHE A 67 -6.16 -13.41 -6.77
CA PHE A 67 -6.52 -11.99 -6.86
C PHE A 67 -7.92 -11.83 -7.45
#